data_AF-A0A924A1D8-F1
#
_entry.id   AF-A0A924A1D8-F1
#
_cell.length_a   1.000
_cell.length_b   1.000
_cell.length_c   1.000
_cell.angle_alpha   90.00
_cell.angle_beta   90.00
_cell.angle_gamma   90.00
#
_symmetry.space_group_name_H-M   'P 1'
#
loop_
_entity.id
_entity.type
_entity.pdbx_description
1 polymer ?
#
loop_
_entity_poly.entity_id
_entity_poly.type
_entity_poly.pdbx_seq_one_letter_code
_entity_poly.pdbx_strand_id
1 'polypeptide(L)'
;MVKDNAEVAIYNPLFVDDFGFSDVEDFKQNKECRILIVANERLAQINCGGIPFIIHLEIPEQLDIFTDRVLKISEDESNFISFATDIELATVKRIEQALGKKMTVLDLPETFLLKDATSKSKKKGLEEQSEEQSSTQSKKAKNTKTYNYSAGQKAKMTFKNKKG
;
A
#
# COMPACT_ATOMS: atom_id res chain seq x y z
N MET A 1 27.52 -13.65 23.07
CA MET A 1 27.57 -12.53 22.12
C MET A 1 26.61 -12.90 21.01
N VAL A 2 25.46 -12.22 20.96
CA VAL A 2 24.30 -12.62 20.15
C VAL A 2 24.61 -12.36 18.68
N LYS A 3 24.50 -13.40 17.83
CA LYS A 3 24.81 -13.39 16.39
C LYS A 3 23.56 -13.04 15.54
N ASP A 4 22.66 -12.21 16.05
CA ASP A 4 21.29 -12.14 15.49
C ASP A 4 21.06 -11.02 14.47
N ASN A 5 22.10 -10.29 14.04
CA ASN A 5 21.96 -9.13 13.14
C ASN A 5 22.47 -9.35 11.70
N ALA A 6 22.89 -10.56 11.30
CA ALA A 6 23.48 -10.79 9.97
C ALA A 6 22.47 -11.24 8.89
N GLU A 7 21.22 -11.55 9.25
CA GLU A 7 20.22 -12.06 8.30
C GLU A 7 19.68 -10.98 7.35
N VAL A 8 19.66 -9.72 7.80
CA VAL A 8 19.15 -8.57 7.05
C VAL A 8 20.28 -7.56 6.85
N ALA A 9 20.46 -7.12 5.61
CA ALA A 9 21.45 -6.10 5.24
C ALA A 9 20.79 -4.93 4.50
N ILE A 10 21.40 -3.75 4.60
CA ILE A 10 21.00 -2.55 3.84
C ILE A 10 21.95 -2.37 2.66
N TYR A 11 21.42 -2.11 1.48
CA TYR A 11 22.23 -1.71 0.33
C TYR A 11 22.67 -0.26 0.49
N ASN A 12 23.98 -0.02 0.47
CA ASN A 12 24.60 1.29 0.72
C ASN A 12 24.06 1.98 1.99
N PRO A 13 24.34 1.43 3.18
CA PRO A 13 23.87 1.99 4.44
C PRO A 13 24.37 3.43 4.61
N LEU A 14 23.49 4.30 5.12
CA LEU A 14 23.81 5.69 5.43
C LEU A 14 24.57 5.83 6.76
N PHE A 15 24.36 4.90 7.68
CA PHE A 15 24.98 4.87 8.99
C PHE A 15 26.04 3.76 9.04
N VAL A 16 27.17 4.07 9.66
CA VAL A 16 28.32 3.15 9.75
C VAL A 16 28.02 1.94 10.65
N ASP A 17 27.06 2.08 11.56
CA ASP A 17 26.66 1.02 12.49
C ASP A 17 25.69 0.00 11.86
N ASP A 18 25.13 0.31 10.67
CA ASP A 18 24.21 -0.58 9.97
C ASP A 18 24.97 -1.63 9.17
N PHE A 19 24.56 -2.90 9.29
CA PHE A 19 25.08 -3.97 8.45
C PHE A 19 24.57 -3.82 7.02
N GLY A 20 25.47 -3.84 6.06
CA GLY A 20 25.13 -3.57 4.67
C GLY A 20 26.18 -3.99 3.66
N PHE A 21 25.78 -3.96 2.40
CA PHE A 21 26.64 -4.25 1.25
C PHE A 21 26.68 -3.05 0.31
N SER A 22 27.82 -2.85 -0.35
CA SER A 22 27.96 -1.87 -1.43
C SER A 22 27.76 -2.50 -2.81
N ASP A 23 27.96 -3.81 -2.94
CA ASP A 23 27.71 -4.59 -4.14
C ASP A 23 26.65 -5.67 -3.88
N VAL A 24 25.76 -5.87 -4.85
CA VAL A 24 24.74 -6.93 -4.83
C VAL A 24 25.39 -8.31 -4.97
N GLU A 25 26.54 -8.41 -5.66
CA GLU A 25 27.26 -9.68 -5.78
C GLU A 25 27.81 -10.17 -4.43
N ASP A 26 28.24 -9.27 -3.55
CA ASP A 26 28.68 -9.61 -2.19
C ASP A 26 27.52 -10.19 -1.37
N PHE A 27 26.31 -9.64 -1.55
CA PHE A 27 25.10 -10.18 -0.94
C PHE A 27 24.81 -11.60 -1.44
N LYS A 28 24.89 -11.85 -2.75
CA LYS A 28 24.63 -13.19 -3.35
C LYS A 28 25.58 -14.27 -2.84
N GLN A 29 26.82 -13.91 -2.52
CA GLN A 29 27.83 -14.84 -2.02
C GLN A 29 27.65 -15.17 -0.52
N ASN A 30 26.97 -14.31 0.23
CA ASN A 30 26.80 -14.47 1.66
C ASN A 30 25.57 -15.33 2.00
N LYS A 31 25.81 -16.55 2.48
CA LYS A 31 24.75 -17.49 2.87
C LYS A 31 24.05 -17.15 4.19
N GLU A 32 24.65 -16.31 5.02
CA GLU A 32 24.06 -15.89 6.30
C GLU A 32 23.04 -14.76 6.11
N CYS A 33 23.22 -13.92 5.08
CA CYS A 33 22.30 -12.84 4.75
C CYS A 33 21.23 -13.31 3.74
N ARG A 34 19.96 -13.10 4.06
CA ARG A 34 18.83 -13.54 3.22
C ARG A 34 18.01 -12.40 2.66
N ILE A 35 18.04 -11.25 3.32
CA ILE A 35 17.22 -10.09 2.96
C ILE A 35 18.14 -8.89 2.74
N LEU A 36 18.03 -8.30 1.55
CA LEU A 36 18.67 -7.03 1.22
C LEU A 36 17.60 -5.94 1.10
N ILE A 37 17.68 -4.93 1.95
CA ILE A 37 16.82 -3.75 1.91
C ILE A 37 17.47 -2.69 1.02
N VAL A 38 16.71 -2.21 0.05
CA VAL A 38 17.20 -1.29 -0.97
C VAL A 38 16.36 -0.03 -0.98
N ALA A 39 16.99 1.12 -0.73
CA ALA A 39 16.35 2.43 -0.84
C ALA A 39 16.57 3.02 -2.24
N ASN A 40 15.51 3.54 -2.87
CA ASN A 40 15.56 4.03 -4.24
C ASN A 40 16.27 5.40 -4.39
N GLU A 41 16.40 6.20 -3.33
CA GLU A 41 16.83 7.61 -3.40
C GLU A 41 18.25 7.84 -3.96
N ARG A 42 19.12 6.83 -3.90
CA ARG A 42 20.51 6.90 -4.40
C ARG A 42 20.93 5.64 -5.13
N LEU A 43 19.96 5.00 -5.78
CA LEU A 43 20.22 3.73 -6.42
C LEU A 43 20.90 3.92 -7.76
N ALA A 44 22.12 3.38 -7.90
CA ALA A 44 22.66 3.08 -9.21
C ALA A 44 21.85 1.94 -9.86
N GLN A 45 21.99 1.70 -11.16
CA GLN A 45 21.41 0.51 -11.78
C GLN A 45 21.93 -0.75 -11.09
N ILE A 46 21.06 -1.45 -10.37
CA ILE A 46 21.38 -2.72 -9.72
C ILE A 46 21.04 -3.89 -10.63
N ASN A 47 21.88 -4.92 -10.62
CA ASN A 47 21.61 -6.17 -11.32
C ASN A 47 20.90 -7.16 -10.37
N CYS A 48 19.60 -7.32 -10.56
CA CYS A 48 18.80 -8.24 -9.77
C CYS A 48 18.80 -9.69 -10.29
N GLY A 49 19.57 -10.00 -11.34
CA GLY A 49 19.66 -11.36 -11.89
C GLY A 49 20.12 -12.38 -10.83
N GLY A 50 19.51 -13.57 -10.82
CA GLY A 50 19.80 -14.62 -9.84
C GLY A 50 19.16 -14.41 -8.45
N ILE A 51 18.32 -13.37 -8.27
CA ILE A 51 17.53 -13.18 -7.06
C ILE A 51 16.13 -13.82 -7.26
N PRO A 52 15.71 -14.78 -6.42
CA PRO A 52 14.46 -15.50 -6.61
C PRO A 52 13.20 -14.70 -6.23
N PHE A 53 13.31 -13.77 -5.27
CA PHE A 53 12.19 -12.97 -4.78
C PHE A 53 12.54 -11.49 -4.73
N ILE A 54 11.74 -10.67 -5.39
CA ILE A 54 11.88 -9.21 -5.39
C ILE A 54 10.55 -8.61 -4.95
N ILE A 55 10.61 -7.87 -3.84
CA ILE A 55 9.43 -7.22 -3.26
C ILE A 55 9.60 -5.71 -3.38
N HIS A 56 8.69 -5.08 -4.11
CA HIS A 56 8.58 -3.63 -4.15
C HIS A 56 7.54 -3.19 -3.12
N LEU A 57 7.99 -2.52 -2.05
CA LEU A 57 7.09 -1.92 -1.06
C LEU A 57 6.36 -0.68 -1.60
N GLU A 58 7.00 -0.02 -2.56
CA GLU A 58 6.47 1.12 -3.32
C GLU A 58 6.83 0.91 -4.79
N ILE A 59 5.92 1.27 -5.68
CA ILE A 59 6.17 1.09 -7.12
C ILE A 59 7.12 2.18 -7.60
N PRO A 60 8.19 1.83 -8.34
CA PRO A 60 9.04 2.83 -8.98
C PRO A 60 8.22 3.74 -9.88
N GLU A 61 8.31 5.06 -9.65
CA GLU A 61 7.63 6.06 -10.51
C GLU A 61 8.15 6.03 -11.95
N GLN A 62 9.44 5.72 -12.11
CA GLN A 62 10.13 5.64 -13.38
C GLN A 62 10.03 4.23 -13.97
N LEU A 63 9.43 4.16 -15.16
CA LEU A 63 9.17 2.91 -15.87
C LEU A 63 10.45 2.14 -16.21
N ASP A 64 11.52 2.86 -16.53
CA ASP A 64 12.82 2.26 -16.89
C ASP A 64 13.42 1.47 -15.72
N ILE A 65 13.26 1.97 -14.49
CA ILE A 65 13.75 1.29 -13.27
C ILE A 65 13.02 -0.03 -13.07
N PHE A 66 11.69 -0.04 -13.20
CA PHE A 66 10.90 -1.26 -13.05
C PHE A 66 11.24 -2.26 -14.14
N THR A 67 11.31 -1.78 -15.37
CA THR A 67 11.59 -2.59 -16.56
C THR A 67 12.98 -3.24 -16.47
N ASP A 68 13.99 -2.49 -16.04
CA ASP A 68 15.34 -3.03 -15.80
C ASP A 68 15.34 -4.15 -14.75
N ARG A 69 14.56 -4.02 -13.68
CA ARG A 69 14.48 -5.02 -12.62
C ARG A 69 13.79 -6.31 -13.08
N VAL A 70 12.78 -6.18 -13.93
CA VAL A 70 11.97 -7.31 -14.40
C VAL A 70 12.57 -7.99 -15.64
N LEU A 71 13.19 -7.25 -16.56
CA LEU A 71 13.72 -7.80 -17.81
C LEU A 71 15.12 -8.40 -17.69
N LYS A 72 15.96 -7.97 -16.73
CA LYS A 72 17.34 -8.46 -16.57
C LYS A 72 17.45 -9.84 -15.90
N ILE A 73 16.37 -10.60 -15.90
CA ILE A 73 16.35 -11.96 -15.34
C ILE A 73 16.83 -12.92 -16.40
N SER A 74 18.08 -13.33 -16.26
CA SER A 74 18.63 -14.54 -16.86
C SER A 74 17.84 -15.75 -16.37
N GLU A 75 17.30 -16.56 -17.29
CA GLU A 75 16.83 -17.97 -17.26
C GLU A 75 16.11 -18.59 -16.03
N ASP A 76 16.28 -18.05 -14.82
CA ASP A 76 15.73 -18.53 -13.56
C ASP A 76 14.35 -17.93 -13.27
N GLU A 77 13.47 -18.74 -12.65
CA GLU A 77 12.13 -18.33 -12.24
C GLU A 77 12.19 -17.36 -11.05
N SER A 78 12.19 -16.05 -11.33
CA SER A 78 12.09 -15.00 -10.31
C SER A 78 10.64 -14.53 -10.11
N ASN A 79 10.24 -14.38 -8.84
CA ASN A 79 8.92 -13.87 -8.45
C ASN A 79 8.98 -12.39 -8.07
N PHE A 80 8.07 -11.58 -8.62
CA PHE A 80 7.91 -10.17 -8.28
C PHE A 80 6.59 -9.94 -7.56
N ILE A 81 6.67 -9.34 -6.39
CA ILE A 81 5.51 -8.87 -5.64
C ILE A 81 5.65 -7.37 -5.50
N SER A 82 4.64 -6.62 -5.92
CA SER A 82 4.64 -5.16 -5.80
C SER A 82 3.41 -4.72 -5.04
N PHE A 83 3.63 -3.98 -3.96
CA PHE A 83 2.58 -3.30 -3.23
C PHE A 83 2.30 -1.97 -3.91
N ALA A 84 1.02 -1.65 -4.05
CA ALA A 84 0.56 -0.41 -4.66
C ALA A 84 -0.59 0.14 -3.84
N THR A 85 -0.60 1.46 -3.68
CA THR A 85 -1.73 2.22 -3.14
C THR A 85 -2.67 2.65 -4.27
N ASP A 86 -3.88 3.09 -3.91
CA ASP A 86 -4.88 3.55 -4.89
C ASP A 86 -4.38 4.70 -5.78
N ILE A 87 -3.51 5.56 -5.24
CA ILE A 87 -2.94 6.70 -5.98
C ILE A 87 -1.90 6.25 -7.01
N GLU A 88 -1.25 5.09 -6.79
CA GLU A 88 -0.24 4.53 -7.69
C GLU A 88 -0.85 3.67 -8.81
N LEU A 89 -2.17 3.42 -8.82
CA LEU A 89 -2.84 2.60 -9.84
C LEU A 89 -2.63 3.12 -11.27
N ALA A 90 -2.50 4.43 -11.45
CA ALA A 90 -2.18 5.02 -12.75
C ALA A 90 -0.75 4.69 -13.20
N THR A 91 0.19 4.55 -12.27
CA THR A 91 1.57 4.12 -12.54
C THR A 91 1.61 2.64 -12.87
N VAL A 92 0.90 1.80 -12.12
CA VAL A 92 0.75 0.35 -12.41
C VAL A 92 0.27 0.14 -13.85
N LYS A 93 -0.82 0.81 -14.26
CA LYS A 93 -1.38 0.67 -15.61
C LYS A 93 -0.38 1.06 -16.71
N ARG A 94 0.45 2.07 -16.47
CA ARG A 94 1.50 2.48 -17.41
C ARG A 94 2.59 1.40 -17.53
N ILE A 95 3.00 0.82 -16.39
CA ILE A 95 3.95 -0.29 -16.35
C ILE A 95 3.41 -1.51 -17.10
N GLU A 96 2.16 -1.90 -16.85
CA GLU A 96 1.51 -3.03 -17.54
C GLU A 96 1.44 -2.82 -19.05
N GLN A 97 1.12 -1.60 -19.50
CA GLN A 97 1.09 -1.25 -20.92
C GLN A 97 2.47 -1.35 -21.56
N ALA A 98 3.53 -0.90 -20.89
CA ALA A 98 4.88 -0.97 -21.42
C ALA A 98 5.43 -2.41 -21.46
N LEU A 99 5.11 -3.22 -20.46
CA LEU A 99 5.49 -4.64 -20.42
C LEU A 99 4.63 -5.52 -21.35
N GLY A 100 3.47 -5.01 -21.78
CA GLY A 100 2.48 -5.77 -22.54
C GLY A 100 1.86 -6.92 -21.74
N LYS A 101 1.97 -6.90 -20.40
CA LYS A 101 1.49 -7.95 -19.49
C LYS A 101 0.74 -7.32 -18.33
N LYS A 102 -0.40 -7.91 -17.98
CA LYS A 102 -1.14 -7.53 -16.77
C LYS A 102 -0.51 -8.18 -15.55
N MET A 103 -0.44 -7.44 -14.45
CA MET A 103 0.00 -7.96 -13.16
C MET A 103 -1.16 -8.71 -12.52
N THR A 104 -0.88 -9.88 -11.94
CA THR A 104 -1.89 -10.63 -11.19
C THR A 104 -2.14 -9.93 -9.87
N VAL A 105 -3.38 -9.51 -9.62
CA VAL A 105 -3.80 -8.99 -8.33
C VAL A 105 -3.98 -10.18 -7.38
N LEU A 106 -3.33 -10.13 -6.23
CA LEU A 106 -3.41 -11.14 -5.18
C LEU A 106 -3.93 -10.49 -3.90
N ASP A 107 -4.83 -11.17 -3.21
CA ASP A 107 -5.25 -10.76 -1.88
C ASP A 107 -4.14 -11.04 -0.87
N LEU A 108 -4.11 -10.26 0.22
CA LEU A 108 -3.19 -10.53 1.32
C LEU A 108 -3.50 -11.92 1.92
N PRO A 109 -2.47 -12.71 2.27
CA PRO A 109 -2.69 -13.99 2.94
C PRO A 109 -3.46 -13.84 4.26
N GLU A 110 -4.45 -14.71 4.50
CA GLU A 110 -5.30 -14.67 5.72
C GLU A 110 -4.49 -14.78 7.02
N THR A 111 -3.32 -15.41 6.97
CA THR A 111 -2.40 -15.57 8.12
C THR A 111 -1.53 -14.35 8.38
N PHE A 112 -1.64 -13.28 7.60
CA PHE A 112 -0.87 -12.06 7.80
C PHE A 112 -1.41 -11.27 9.00
N LEU A 113 -0.85 -11.55 10.17
CA LEU A 113 -1.11 -10.78 11.38
C LEU A 113 -0.36 -9.46 11.29
N LEU A 114 -1.07 -8.39 10.91
CA LEU A 114 -0.61 -7.04 11.22
C LEU A 114 -0.40 -7.00 12.74
N LYS A 115 0.85 -6.87 13.18
CA LYS A 115 1.12 -6.56 14.58
C LYS A 115 0.58 -5.15 14.79
N ASP A 116 -0.64 -5.07 15.30
CA ASP A 116 -1.33 -3.81 15.56
C ASP A 116 -0.35 -2.85 16.21
N ALA A 117 -0.02 -1.76 15.51
CA ALA A 117 0.72 -0.65 16.06
C ALA A 117 -0.19 0.15 17.00
N THR A 118 -1.00 -0.50 17.84
CA THR A 118 -1.85 0.19 18.79
C THR A 118 -2.05 -0.62 20.06
N SER A 119 -1.58 -0.11 21.19
CA SER A 119 -2.38 -0.23 22.41
C SER A 119 -3.03 1.12 22.67
N LYS A 120 -4.18 1.34 22.02
CA LYS A 120 -5.39 1.99 22.55
C LYS A 120 -6.16 2.68 21.42
N SER A 121 -7.20 2.02 20.94
CA SER A 121 -8.54 2.62 20.96
C SER A 121 -9.59 1.51 20.89
N LYS A 122 -10.60 1.65 21.76
CA LYS A 122 -11.65 0.67 22.02
C LYS A 122 -12.63 0.56 20.85
N LYS A 123 -12.97 -0.69 20.52
CA LYS A 123 -14.19 -1.27 19.92
C LYS A 123 -15.36 -0.32 19.60
N LYS A 124 -15.90 -0.51 18.38
CA LYS A 124 -17.31 -0.85 18.03
C LYS A 124 -17.33 -0.94 16.49
N GLY A 125 -17.30 -2.11 15.87
CA GLY A 125 -18.39 -3.09 15.82
C GLY A 125 -19.30 -2.72 14.65
N LEU A 126 -19.33 -3.51 13.58
CA LEU A 126 -20.41 -3.49 12.58
C LEU A 126 -20.37 -4.77 11.73
N GLU A 127 -21.58 -5.30 11.56
CA GLU A 127 -22.00 -6.54 10.95
C GLU A 127 -21.74 -6.59 9.44
N GLU A 128 -21.60 -7.82 8.94
CA GLU A 128 -21.70 -8.20 7.54
C GLU A 128 -23.06 -7.77 6.95
N GLN A 129 -23.07 -7.25 5.72
CA GLN A 129 -24.03 -7.65 4.68
C GLN A 129 -23.73 -7.01 3.30
N SER A 130 -23.50 -7.92 2.34
CA SER A 130 -23.99 -7.98 0.96
C SER A 130 -23.79 -6.82 -0.04
N GLU A 131 -23.21 -7.24 -1.16
CA GLU A 131 -23.29 -6.77 -2.56
C GLU A 131 -24.52 -5.90 -2.90
N GLU A 132 -24.28 -4.79 -3.61
CA GLU A 132 -24.84 -4.45 -4.94
C GLU A 132 -24.81 -2.93 -5.20
N GLN A 133 -24.63 -2.62 -6.49
CA GLN A 133 -24.40 -1.30 -7.06
C GLN A 133 -25.52 -0.29 -6.75
N SER A 134 -25.16 0.92 -6.28
CA SER A 134 -25.89 2.15 -6.64
C SER A 134 -25.13 3.40 -6.20
N SER A 135 -24.71 4.19 -7.18
CA SER A 135 -24.23 5.56 -7.01
C SER A 135 -25.38 6.48 -6.61
N THR A 136 -25.75 6.50 -5.32
CA THR A 136 -26.54 7.60 -4.74
C THR A 136 -26.13 7.83 -3.28
N GLN A 137 -25.54 9.00 -3.02
CA GLN A 137 -25.17 9.42 -1.67
C GLN A 137 -26.46 9.70 -0.88
N SER A 138 -26.88 8.74 -0.05
CA SER A 138 -28.06 8.90 0.79
C SER A 138 -27.81 9.99 1.84
N LYS A 139 -28.60 11.07 1.76
CA LYS A 139 -28.60 12.11 2.80
C LYS A 139 -29.10 11.47 4.10
N LYS A 140 -28.31 11.56 5.16
CA LYS A 140 -28.63 11.08 6.52
C LYS A 140 -30.09 11.42 6.85
N ALA A 141 -30.93 10.39 7.07
CA ALA A 141 -32.37 10.50 7.32
C ALA A 141 -32.74 11.48 8.44
N LYS A 142 -31.80 11.78 9.34
CA LYS A 142 -31.97 12.71 10.47
C LYS A 142 -32.21 14.18 10.07
N ASN A 143 -31.99 14.59 8.82
CA ASN A 143 -32.18 15.99 8.41
C ASN A 143 -33.16 16.18 7.24
N THR A 144 -33.94 15.16 6.90
CA THR A 144 -34.97 15.28 5.87
C THR A 144 -36.23 15.87 6.49
N LYS A 145 -36.45 17.18 6.28
CA LYS A 145 -37.71 17.82 6.67
C LYS A 145 -38.82 17.24 5.79
N THR A 146 -39.73 16.46 6.37
CA THR A 146 -40.87 15.83 5.66
C THR A 146 -42.04 16.78 5.47
N TYR A 147 -42.05 17.95 6.13
CA TYR A 147 -43.11 18.95 6.01
C TYR A 147 -42.59 20.39 6.10
N ASN A 148 -43.11 21.25 5.24
CA ASN A 148 -42.87 22.70 5.28
C ASN A 148 -44.03 23.39 6.02
N TYR A 149 -43.88 23.59 7.33
CA TYR A 149 -44.87 24.37 8.11
C TYR A 149 -44.79 25.86 7.77
N SER A 150 -45.95 26.47 7.48
CA SER A 150 -46.07 27.91 7.27
C SER A 150 -45.69 28.69 8.53
N ALA A 151 -45.25 29.95 8.37
CA ALA A 151 -44.79 30.78 9.48
C ALA A 151 -45.85 30.94 10.60
N GLY A 152 -47.14 31.00 10.23
CA GLY A 152 -48.24 31.06 11.20
C GLY A 152 -48.42 29.76 12.00
N GLN A 153 -48.18 28.61 11.38
CA GLN A 153 -48.30 27.31 12.05
C GLN A 153 -47.11 27.04 12.99
N LYS A 154 -45.90 27.47 12.61
CA LYS A 154 -44.74 27.50 13.51
C LYS A 154 -44.96 28.43 14.70
N ALA A 155 -45.49 29.64 14.47
CA ALA A 155 -45.78 30.60 15.53
C ALA A 155 -46.75 30.03 16.58
N LYS A 156 -47.83 29.36 16.13
CA LYS A 156 -48.77 28.64 17.00
C LYS A 156 -48.11 27.51 17.79
N MET A 157 -47.27 26.69 17.14
CA MET A 157 -46.55 25.59 17.83
C MET A 157 -45.54 26.10 18.86
N THR A 158 -44.97 27.28 18.64
CA THR A 158 -43.99 27.90 19.55
C THR A 158 -44.62 28.86 20.57
N PHE A 159 -45.96 28.97 20.62
CA PHE A 159 -46.70 29.92 21.48
C PHE A 159 -46.16 31.36 21.42
N LYS A 160 -45.75 31.81 20.23
CA LYS A 160 -45.27 33.18 20.00
C LYS A 160 -46.19 33.86 19.00
N ASN A 161 -46.51 35.13 19.23
CA ASN A 161 -47.33 35.90 18.30
C ASN A 161 -46.63 36.03 16.95
N LYS A 162 -47.39 35.81 15.86
CA LYS A 162 -46.89 35.98 14.49
C LYS A 162 -46.53 37.45 14.31
N LYS A 163 -45.24 37.74 14.09
CA LYS A 163 -44.83 39.06 13.63
C LYS A 163 -45.20 39.15 12.15
N GLY A 164 -46.02 40.15 11.82
CA GLY A 164 -46.36 40.53 10.45
C GLY A 164 -45.12 41.00 9.71
#